data_AF-A0A2T1DIN7-F1
#
_entry.id   AF-A0A2T1DIN7-F1
#
_cell.length_a   1.000
_cell.length_b   1.000
_cell.length_c   1.000
_cell.angle_alpha   90.00
_cell.angle_beta   90.00
_cell.angle_gamma   90.00
#
_symmetry.space_group_name_H-M   'P 1'
#
loop_
_entity.id
_entity.type
_entity.pdbx_description
1 polymer ?
#
loop_
_entity_poly.entity_id
_entity_poly.type
_entity_poly.pdbx_seq_one_letter_code
_entity_poly.pdbx_strand_id
1 'polypeptide(L)'
;MDDQVRRPLSVWLTQALFLMVILQFSIALLLMVFLCFSKDEIKDCFSLSRIPYLVGSFGAFLLIGLAFWGLQNRKQYGRWLGAIILVASMVVGITRSHYFQLFYGAVFEGQPLPVPPYKCWETNVLKVDQTSCGYSSYSDLVLQGVLDLFPDILLGFLALRLIFGRAVKRFFK
;
A
#
# COMPACT_ATOMS: atom_id res chain seq x y z
N MET A 1 35.48 -1.58 -30.87
CA MET A 1 34.01 -1.41 -30.89
C MET A 1 33.56 -1.73 -29.49
N ASP A 2 33.37 -0.71 -28.67
CA ASP A 2 32.87 -0.88 -27.31
C ASP A 2 31.39 -1.25 -27.39
N ASP A 3 31.08 -2.53 -27.21
CA ASP A 3 29.72 -2.97 -26.99
C ASP A 3 29.22 -2.30 -25.71
N GLN A 4 28.47 -1.21 -25.86
CA GLN A 4 27.76 -0.60 -24.75
C GLN A 4 26.80 -1.64 -24.18
N VAL A 5 27.20 -2.21 -23.03
CA VAL A 5 26.38 -3.10 -22.22
C VAL A 5 25.14 -2.32 -21.78
N ARG A 6 24.10 -2.34 -22.61
CA ARG A 6 22.86 -1.61 -22.39
C ARG A 6 22.13 -2.28 -21.24
N ARG A 7 22.10 -1.63 -20.08
CA ARG A 7 21.38 -2.16 -18.91
C ARG A 7 19.91 -2.38 -19.29
N PRO A 8 19.32 -3.55 -18.95
CA PRO A 8 17.94 -3.85 -19.31
C PRO A 8 17.00 -2.84 -18.65
N LEU A 9 15.94 -2.46 -19.38
CA LEU A 9 14.97 -1.44 -18.98
C LEU A 9 14.30 -1.75 -17.63
N SER A 10 14.22 -3.02 -17.26
CA SER A 10 13.74 -3.46 -15.95
C SER A 10 14.58 -2.94 -14.79
N VAL A 11 15.90 -2.80 -14.96
CA VAL A 11 16.79 -2.29 -13.90
C VAL A 11 16.53 -0.81 -13.67
N TRP A 12 16.42 -0.02 -14.74
CA TRP A 12 16.06 1.39 -14.67
C TRP A 12 14.71 1.61 -13.98
N LEU A 13 13.72 0.78 -14.31
CA LEU A 13 12.39 0.86 -13.70
C LEU A 13 12.43 0.52 -12.19
N THR A 14 13.15 -0.53 -11.79
CA THR A 14 13.31 -0.87 -10.36
C THR A 14 14.08 0.19 -9.59
N GLN A 15 15.09 0.81 -10.20
CA GLN A 15 15.86 1.89 -9.57
C GLN A 15 15.00 3.16 -9.43
N ALA A 16 14.23 3.53 -10.45
CA ALA A 16 13.30 4.66 -10.39
C ALA A 16 12.24 4.45 -9.31
N LEU A 17 11.64 3.26 -9.23
CA LEU A 17 10.67 2.92 -8.18
C LEU A 17 11.30 2.99 -6.79
N PHE A 18 12.49 2.44 -6.61
CA PHE A 18 13.21 2.50 -5.33
C PHE A 18 13.52 3.95 -4.92
N LEU A 19 13.92 4.79 -5.88
CA LEU A 19 14.21 6.21 -5.64
C LEU A 19 12.93 6.97 -5.25
N MET A 20 11.80 6.68 -5.90
CA MET A 20 10.49 7.23 -5.52
C MET A 20 10.07 6.82 -4.11
N VAL A 21 10.28 5.56 -3.72
CA VAL A 21 10.01 5.07 -2.35
C VAL A 21 10.88 5.80 -1.32
N ILE A 22 12.18 5.96 -1.59
CA ILE A 22 13.08 6.72 -0.72
C ILE A 22 12.63 8.17 -0.62
N LEU A 23 12.30 8.81 -1.74
CA LEU A 23 11.87 10.20 -1.76
C LEU A 23 10.59 10.41 -0.95
N GLN A 24 9.58 9.55 -1.15
CA GLN A 24 8.33 9.59 -0.42
C GLN A 24 8.55 9.36 1.09
N PHE A 25 9.45 8.45 1.44
CA PHE A 25 9.86 8.23 2.83
C PHE A 25 10.55 9.46 3.43
N SER A 26 11.50 10.07 2.71
CA SER A 26 12.20 11.29 3.16
C SER A 26 11.22 12.44 3.37
N ILE A 27 10.25 12.64 2.46
CA ILE A 27 9.20 13.65 2.59
C ILE A 27 8.33 13.36 3.83
N ALA A 28 7.88 12.12 4.01
CA ALA A 28 7.08 11.74 5.16
C ALA A 28 7.82 11.96 6.49
N LEU A 29 9.12 11.65 6.53
CA LEU A 29 9.97 11.87 7.69
C LEU A 29 10.14 13.37 7.97
N LEU A 30 10.42 14.18 6.95
CA LEU A 30 10.52 15.63 7.08
C LEU A 30 9.21 16.26 7.55
N LEU A 31 8.07 15.84 7.00
CA LEU A 31 6.76 16.30 7.45
C LEU A 31 6.50 15.92 8.90
N MET A 32 6.84 14.70 9.31
CA MET A 32 6.69 14.28 10.70
C MET A 32 7.55 15.13 11.65
N VAL A 33 8.81 15.36 11.29
CA VAL A 33 9.72 16.23 12.05
C VAL A 33 9.17 17.65 12.12
N PHE A 34 8.77 18.22 10.98
CA PHE A 34 8.20 19.57 10.92
C PHE A 34 6.93 19.68 11.78
N LEU A 35 6.02 18.73 11.70
CA LEU A 35 4.80 18.69 12.51
C LEU A 35 5.10 18.54 14.01
N CYS A 36 6.17 17.84 14.38
CA CYS A 36 6.62 17.78 15.78
C CYS A 36 7.17 19.11 16.29
N PHE A 37 7.85 19.89 15.45
CA PHE A 37 8.48 21.15 15.84
C PHE A 37 7.59 22.38 15.63
N SER A 38 6.53 22.28 14.83
CA SER A 38 5.63 23.40 14.48
C SER A 38 4.45 23.59 15.44
N LYS A 39 4.22 22.69 16.40
CA LYS A 39 3.16 22.82 17.40
C LYS A 39 3.76 22.90 18.80
N ASP A 40 3.21 23.79 19.64
CA ASP A 40 3.51 23.94 21.08
C ASP A 40 3.23 22.67 21.92
N GLU A 41 2.84 21.56 21.29
CA GLU A 41 2.54 20.25 21.87
C GLU A 41 3.71 19.25 21.67
N ILE A 42 4.94 19.67 21.98
CA ILE A 42 6.14 18.80 21.92
C ILE A 42 5.93 17.49 22.72
N LYS A 43 5.08 17.52 23.75
CA LYS A 43 4.75 16.37 24.61
C LYS A 43 3.96 15.26 23.90
N ASP A 44 3.19 15.59 22.86
CA ASP A 44 2.36 14.60 22.15
C ASP A 44 3.08 13.89 21.00
N CYS A 45 4.20 14.44 20.53
CA CYS A 45 4.94 13.84 19.42
C CYS A 45 5.67 12.54 19.81
N PHE A 46 6.16 12.47 21.05
CA PHE A 46 6.72 11.25 21.65
C PHE A 46 5.72 10.51 22.55
N SER A 47 4.42 10.73 22.35
CA SER A 47 3.41 9.94 23.05
C SER A 47 3.63 8.46 22.78
N LEU A 48 3.62 7.66 23.85
CA LEU A 48 3.81 6.20 23.80
C LEU A 48 2.88 5.52 22.79
N SER A 49 1.74 6.14 22.49
CA SER A 49 0.74 5.71 21.52
C SER A 49 1.18 5.85 20.05
N ARG A 50 2.04 6.82 19.69
CA ARG A 50 2.49 7.06 18.30
C ARG A 50 3.78 6.35 17.95
N ILE A 51 4.63 6.07 18.94
CA ILE A 51 5.89 5.32 18.77
C ILE A 51 5.70 4.00 18.00
N PRO A 52 4.72 3.12 18.32
CA PRO A 52 4.55 1.87 17.58
C PRO A 52 4.20 2.08 16.10
N TYR A 53 3.44 3.12 15.76
CA TYR A 53 3.14 3.46 14.36
C TYR A 53 4.38 3.92 13.61
N LEU A 54 5.24 4.71 14.26
CA LEU A 54 6.50 5.18 13.67
C LEU A 54 7.50 4.04 13.46
N VAL A 55 7.68 3.20 14.48
CA VAL A 55 8.55 2.02 14.41
C VAL A 55 8.03 1.03 13.37
N GLY A 56 6.72 0.80 13.33
CA GLY A 56 6.09 -0.07 12.33
C GLY A 56 6.27 0.45 10.91
N SER A 57 6.09 1.77 10.69
CA SER A 57 6.33 2.40 9.40
C SER A 57 7.79 2.26 8.97
N PHE A 58 8.73 2.57 9.86
CA PHE A 58 10.16 2.43 9.60
C PHE A 58 10.56 0.99 9.27
N GLY A 59 10.02 0.02 10.03
CA GLY A 59 10.19 -1.41 9.76
C GLY A 59 9.67 -1.82 8.40
N ALA A 60 8.49 -1.31 7.99
CA ALA A 60 7.94 -1.57 6.66
C ALA A 60 8.84 -1.02 5.55
N PHE A 61 9.38 0.20 5.70
CA PHE A 61 10.32 0.77 4.74
C PHE A 61 11.63 -0.03 4.64
N LEU A 62 12.17 -0.48 5.77
CA LEU A 62 13.36 -1.36 5.76
C LEU A 62 13.07 -2.68 5.05
N LEU A 63 11.93 -3.30 5.31
CA LEU A 63 11.53 -4.54 4.64
C LEU A 63 11.38 -4.34 3.13
N ILE A 64 10.75 -3.25 2.70
CA ILE A 64 10.65 -2.88 1.27
C ILE A 64 12.05 -2.72 0.69
N GLY A 65 12.93 -1.98 1.37
CA GLY A 65 14.32 -1.79 0.93
C GLY A 65 15.08 -3.11 0.79
N LEU A 66 14.95 -4.03 1.75
CA LEU A 66 15.55 -5.35 1.72
C LEU A 66 14.96 -6.23 0.59
N ALA A 67 13.66 -6.12 0.32
CA ALA A 67 13.02 -6.81 -0.81
C ALA A 67 13.62 -6.32 -2.14
N PHE A 68 13.68 -5.00 -2.35
CA PHE A 68 14.25 -4.40 -3.56
C PHE A 68 15.74 -4.72 -3.73
N TRP A 69 16.51 -4.63 -2.64
CA TRP A 69 17.93 -5.00 -2.64
C TRP A 69 18.14 -6.47 -3.00
N GLY A 70 17.32 -7.37 -2.43
CA GLY A 70 17.35 -8.79 -2.75
C GLY A 70 16.93 -9.08 -4.19
N LEU A 71 15.92 -8.37 -4.71
CA LEU A 71 15.48 -8.44 -6.11
C LEU A 71 16.58 -7.99 -7.07
N GLN A 72 17.24 -6.86 -6.77
CA GLN A 72 18.33 -6.31 -7.58
C GLN A 72 19.54 -7.25 -7.63
N ASN A 73 19.90 -7.84 -6.50
CA ASN A 73 21.02 -8.78 -6.39
C ASN A 73 20.65 -10.23 -6.77
N ARG A 74 19.46 -10.46 -7.35
CA ARG A 74 18.98 -11.78 -7.78
C ARG A 74 19.02 -12.83 -6.66
N LYS A 75 18.76 -12.42 -5.42
CA LYS A 75 18.73 -13.32 -4.26
C LYS A 75 17.33 -13.89 -4.06
N GLN A 76 17.25 -15.19 -3.79
CA GLN A 76 15.97 -15.87 -3.56
C GLN A 76 15.15 -15.27 -2.41
N TYR A 77 15.82 -14.78 -1.35
CA TYR A 77 15.12 -14.13 -0.23
C TYR A 77 14.37 -12.86 -0.70
N GLY A 78 14.92 -12.07 -1.63
CA GLY A 78 14.27 -10.85 -2.13
C GLY A 78 12.98 -11.15 -2.88
N ARG A 79 12.94 -12.28 -3.62
CA ARG A 79 11.73 -12.75 -4.30
C ARG A 79 10.62 -13.07 -3.30
N TRP A 80 10.94 -13.83 -2.26
CA TRP A 80 9.96 -14.22 -1.24
C TRP A 80 9.52 -13.01 -0.41
N LEU A 81 10.45 -12.17 0.00
CA LEU A 81 10.18 -10.98 0.82
C LEU A 81 9.31 -9.98 0.04
N GLY A 82 9.60 -9.75 -1.24
CA GLY A 82 8.77 -8.92 -2.12
C GLY A 82 7.35 -9.50 -2.30
N ALA A 83 7.22 -10.82 -2.45
CA ALA A 83 5.91 -11.45 -2.55
C ALA A 83 5.10 -11.34 -1.26
N ILE A 84 5.74 -11.55 -0.10
CA ILE A 84 5.11 -11.40 1.22
C ILE A 84 4.62 -9.97 1.41
N ILE A 85 5.43 -8.96 1.06
CA ILE A 85 5.02 -7.56 1.14
C ILE A 85 3.81 -7.29 0.25
N LEU A 86 3.82 -7.73 -1.01
CA LEU A 86 2.69 -7.52 -1.92
C LEU A 86 1.40 -8.16 -1.40
N VAL A 87 1.49 -9.38 -0.86
CA VAL A 87 0.33 -10.07 -0.25
C VAL A 87 -0.14 -9.36 1.01
N ALA A 88 0.78 -8.94 1.89
CA ALA A 88 0.43 -8.21 3.10
C ALA A 88 -0.23 -6.87 2.76
N SER A 89 0.29 -6.13 1.79
CA SER A 89 -0.30 -4.88 1.30
C SER A 89 -1.70 -5.10 0.73
N MET A 90 -1.89 -6.15 -0.09
CA MET A 90 -3.22 -6.55 -0.58
C MET A 90 -4.20 -6.80 0.57
N VAL A 91 -3.82 -7.62 1.55
CA VAL A 91 -4.70 -7.95 2.68
C VAL A 91 -5.05 -6.71 3.49
N VAL A 92 -4.08 -5.81 3.73
CA VAL A 92 -4.32 -4.55 4.44
C VAL A 92 -5.23 -3.62 3.64
N GLY A 93 -5.05 -3.52 2.32
CA GLY A 93 -5.90 -2.72 1.45
C GLY A 93 -7.35 -3.22 1.45
N ILE A 94 -7.54 -4.53 1.24
CA ILE A 94 -8.87 -5.16 1.28
C ILE A 94 -9.55 -4.96 2.64
N THR A 95 -8.83 -5.18 3.75
CA THR A 95 -9.43 -5.03 5.09
C THR A 95 -9.72 -3.57 5.47
N ARG A 96 -9.01 -2.60 4.88
CA ARG A 96 -9.29 -1.17 5.05
C ARG A 96 -10.31 -0.62 4.07
N SER A 97 -10.63 -1.35 3.00
CA SER A 97 -11.66 -0.95 2.04
C SER A 97 -13.02 -0.88 2.73
N HIS A 98 -13.62 0.31 2.72
CA HIS A 98 -14.93 0.55 3.29
C HIS A 98 -16.02 -0.24 2.56
N TYR A 99 -15.91 -0.35 1.23
CA TYR A 99 -16.84 -1.12 0.41
C TYR A 99 -16.77 -2.61 0.73
N PHE A 100 -15.55 -3.16 0.92
CA PHE A 100 -15.39 -4.55 1.34
C PHE A 100 -16.07 -4.81 2.69
N GLN A 101 -15.89 -3.92 3.67
CA GLN A 101 -16.55 -4.05 4.97
C GLN A 101 -18.08 -4.01 4.88
N LEU A 102 -18.63 -3.11 4.05
CA LEU A 102 -20.07 -3.06 3.78
C LEU A 102 -20.60 -4.36 3.15
N PHE A 103 -19.92 -4.88 2.12
CA PHE A 103 -20.30 -6.15 1.49
C PHE A 103 -20.17 -7.33 2.46
N TYR A 104 -19.09 -7.35 3.24
CA TYR A 104 -18.85 -8.40 4.22
C TYR A 104 -19.93 -8.41 5.30
N GLY A 105 -20.25 -7.25 5.88
CA GLY A 105 -21.32 -7.11 6.88
C GLY A 105 -22.70 -7.50 6.31
N ALA A 106 -22.98 -7.14 5.06
CA ALA A 106 -24.23 -7.50 4.42
C ALA A 106 -24.39 -9.00 4.15
N VAL A 107 -23.31 -9.66 3.70
CA VAL A 107 -23.34 -11.07 3.31
C VAL A 107 -23.16 -12.01 4.50
N PHE A 108 -22.23 -11.72 5.40
CA PHE A 108 -21.83 -12.63 6.48
C PHE A 108 -22.46 -12.28 7.83
N GLU A 109 -22.73 -11.01 8.10
CA GLU A 109 -23.31 -10.56 9.38
C GLU A 109 -24.81 -10.25 9.28
N GLY A 110 -25.38 -10.30 8.07
CA GLY A 110 -26.79 -10.01 7.83
C GLY A 110 -27.17 -8.54 8.10
N GLN A 111 -26.19 -7.64 8.13
CA GLN A 111 -26.45 -6.21 8.32
C GLN A 111 -27.12 -5.65 7.05
N PRO A 112 -28.27 -4.97 7.16
CA PRO A 112 -28.93 -4.42 5.98
C PRO A 112 -28.04 -3.35 5.34
N LEU A 113 -27.86 -3.43 4.02
CA LEU A 113 -27.19 -2.39 3.26
C LEU A 113 -27.96 -1.07 3.41
N PRO A 114 -27.27 0.07 3.58
CA PRO A 114 -27.92 1.37 3.60
C PRO A 114 -28.74 1.59 2.33
N VAL A 115 -29.97 2.10 2.46
CA VAL A 115 -30.84 2.35 1.32
C VAL A 115 -30.33 3.59 0.55
N PRO A 116 -30.07 3.49 -0.77
CA PRO A 116 -29.70 4.66 -1.56
C PRO A 116 -30.89 5.62 -1.73
N PRO A 117 -30.67 6.94 -1.88
CA PRO A 117 -29.38 7.60 -1.96
C PRO A 117 -28.79 7.88 -0.57
N TYR A 118 -27.55 7.46 -0.34
CA TYR A 118 -26.83 7.78 0.90
C TYR A 118 -26.03 9.07 0.69
N LYS A 119 -26.33 10.13 1.45
CA LYS A 119 -25.57 11.39 1.36
C LYS A 119 -24.13 11.18 1.83
N CYS A 120 -23.21 11.95 1.26
CA CYS A 120 -21.83 12.05 1.72
C CYS A 120 -21.83 12.32 3.23
N TRP A 121 -21.05 11.56 3.98
CA TRP A 121 -20.90 11.74 5.42
C TRP A 121 -19.46 12.19 5.69
N GLU A 122 -19.31 13.29 6.42
CA GLU A 122 -18.01 13.72 6.92
C GLU A 122 -17.67 12.88 8.16
N THR A 123 -16.74 11.94 8.02
CA THR A 123 -16.12 11.31 9.19
C THR A 123 -15.08 12.21 9.81
N ASN A 124 -15.43 12.93 10.86
CA ASN A 124 -14.48 13.68 11.70
C ASN A 124 -13.60 12.78 12.60
N VAL A 125 -13.57 11.45 12.37
CA VAL A 125 -12.95 10.48 13.28
C VAL A 125 -11.43 10.34 13.03
N LEU A 126 -10.96 10.70 11.84
CA LEU A 126 -9.56 11.01 11.58
C LEU A 126 -9.53 12.31 10.81
N LYS A 127 -8.71 13.28 11.21
CA LYS A 127 -8.46 14.57 10.53
C LYS A 127 -7.84 14.40 9.14
N VAL A 128 -8.51 13.65 8.28
CA VAL A 128 -8.25 13.46 6.87
C VAL A 128 -9.62 13.68 6.26
N ASP A 129 -9.79 14.81 5.56
CA ASP A 129 -11.01 15.14 4.82
C ASP A 129 -11.20 14.13 3.67
N GLN A 130 -11.58 12.90 4.01
CA GLN A 130 -12.07 11.93 3.05
C GLN A 130 -13.57 12.14 2.96
N THR A 131 -13.97 12.97 2.00
CA THR A 131 -15.35 13.08 1.54
C THR A 131 -15.73 11.76 0.86
N SER A 132 -16.16 10.79 1.67
CA SER A 132 -16.71 9.54 1.17
C SER A 132 -18.13 9.83 0.68
N CYS A 133 -18.27 10.12 -0.61
CA CYS A 133 -19.57 10.23 -1.24
C CYS A 133 -20.27 8.86 -1.16
N GLY A 134 -21.47 8.82 -0.59
CA GLY A 134 -22.29 7.61 -0.63
C GLY A 134 -22.65 7.23 -2.07
N TYR A 135 -23.24 6.06 -2.26
CA TYR A 135 -23.63 5.54 -3.56
C TYR A 135 -25.05 5.97 -3.94
N SER A 136 -25.28 6.27 -5.22
CA SER A 136 -26.58 6.71 -5.73
C SER A 136 -27.51 5.54 -6.10
N SER A 137 -26.93 4.39 -6.39
CA SER A 137 -27.60 3.14 -6.73
C SER A 137 -26.77 1.94 -6.24
N TYR A 138 -27.39 0.77 -6.10
CA TYR A 138 -26.65 -0.46 -5.77
C TYR A 138 -25.63 -0.85 -6.87
N SER A 139 -25.90 -0.48 -8.13
CA SER A 139 -24.93 -0.64 -9.22
C SER A 139 -23.68 0.22 -9.01
N ASP A 140 -23.83 1.46 -8.52
CA ASP A 140 -22.69 2.32 -8.22
C ASP A 140 -21.88 1.78 -7.05
N LEU A 141 -22.54 1.23 -6.02
CA LEU A 141 -21.87 0.58 -4.89
C LEU A 141 -20.96 -0.57 -5.38
N VAL A 142 -21.47 -1.42 -6.27
CA VAL A 142 -20.68 -2.52 -6.84
C VAL A 142 -19.52 -1.99 -7.68
N LEU A 143 -19.77 -1.00 -8.54
CA LEU A 143 -18.73 -0.42 -9.39
C LEU A 143 -17.61 0.23 -8.56
N GLN A 144 -17.98 1.05 -7.58
CA GLN A 144 -17.04 1.71 -6.67
C GLN A 144 -16.27 0.69 -5.84
N GLY A 145 -16.94 -0.34 -5.31
CA GLY A 145 -16.27 -1.43 -4.59
C GLY A 145 -15.28 -2.20 -5.46
N VAL A 146 -15.62 -2.48 -6.72
CA VAL A 146 -14.69 -3.13 -7.66
C VAL A 146 -13.50 -2.22 -7.96
N LEU A 147 -13.72 -0.93 -8.20
CA LEU A 147 -12.65 0.03 -8.49
C LEU A 147 -11.71 0.23 -7.29
N ASP A 148 -12.26 0.25 -6.07
CA ASP A 148 -11.50 0.37 -4.82
C ASP A 148 -10.65 -0.88 -4.54
N LEU A 149 -11.20 -2.07 -4.80
CA LEU A 149 -10.50 -3.34 -4.59
C LEU A 149 -9.54 -3.72 -5.73
N PHE A 150 -9.73 -3.18 -6.93
CA PHE A 150 -8.91 -3.46 -8.10
C PHE A 150 -7.40 -3.30 -7.86
N PRO A 151 -6.89 -2.17 -7.30
CA PRO A 151 -5.46 -2.03 -7.03
C PRO A 151 -4.93 -3.11 -6.08
N ASP A 152 -5.70 -3.50 -5.06
CA ASP A 152 -5.28 -4.54 -4.11
C ASP A 152 -5.22 -5.92 -4.77
N ILE A 153 -6.23 -6.27 -5.56
CA ILE A 153 -6.25 -7.52 -6.34
C ILE A 153 -5.06 -7.56 -7.31
N LEU A 154 -4.72 -6.42 -7.92
CA LEU A 154 -3.57 -6.29 -8.81
C LEU A 154 -2.25 -6.58 -8.06
N LEU A 155 -2.12 -6.13 -6.80
CA LEU A 155 -0.96 -6.48 -5.96
C LEU A 155 -0.84 -8.00 -5.74
N GLY A 156 -1.97 -8.68 -5.48
CA GLY A 156 -2.02 -10.13 -5.38
C GLY A 156 -1.59 -10.84 -6.67
N PHE A 157 -2.08 -10.36 -7.82
CA PHE A 157 -1.66 -10.88 -9.13
C PHE A 157 -0.16 -10.70 -9.37
N LEU A 158 0.40 -9.53 -9.02
CA LEU A 158 1.83 -9.27 -9.11
C LEU A 158 2.64 -10.19 -8.18
N ALA A 159 2.15 -10.46 -6.97
CA ALA A 159 2.80 -11.40 -6.03
C ALA A 159 2.86 -12.82 -6.62
N LEU A 160 1.75 -13.32 -7.17
CA LEU A 160 1.68 -14.61 -7.84
C LEU A 160 2.64 -14.67 -9.04
N ARG A 161 2.68 -13.61 -9.85
CA ARG A 161 3.59 -13.51 -10.99
C ARG A 161 5.05 -13.49 -10.55
N LEU A 162 5.35 -12.87 -9.41
CA LEU A 162 6.70 -12.83 -8.82
C LEU A 162 7.16 -14.22 -8.34
N ILE A 163 6.26 -15.04 -7.79
CA ILE A 163 6.59 -16.39 -7.32
C ILE A 163 6.65 -17.39 -8.49
N PHE A 164 5.63 -17.40 -9.34
CA PHE A 164 5.42 -18.47 -10.32
C PHE A 164 5.84 -18.12 -11.75
N GLY A 165 6.10 -16.84 -12.04
CA GLY A 165 6.44 -16.37 -13.37
C GLY A 165 7.68 -17.06 -13.95
N ARG A 166 7.55 -17.64 -15.16
CA ARG A 166 8.67 -18.31 -15.85
C ARG A 166 9.86 -17.37 -16.07
N ALA A 167 9.60 -16.10 -16.39
CA ALA A 167 10.63 -15.08 -16.54
C ALA A 167 11.39 -14.85 -15.23
N VAL A 168 10.67 -14.80 -14.10
CA VAL A 168 11.26 -14.61 -12.77
C VAL A 168 12.10 -15.83 -12.39
N LYS A 169 11.60 -17.04 -12.62
CA LYS A 169 12.37 -18.27 -12.40
C LYS A 169 13.68 -18.32 -13.20
N ARG A 170 13.73 -17.76 -14.41
CA ARG A 170 14.97 -17.65 -15.20
C ARG A 170 15.91 -16.57 -14.70
N PHE A 171 15.38 -15.48 -14.14
CA PHE A 171 16.18 -14.37 -13.61
C PHE A 171 16.91 -14.71 -12.31
N PHE A 172 16.34 -15.61 -11.50
CA PHE A 172 16.90 -16.06 -10.21
C PHE A 172 17.65 -17.40 -10.29
N LYS A 173 17.83 -17.96 -11.48
CA LYS A 173 18.77 -19.07 -11.75
C LYS A 173 20.13 -18.49 -12.07
#